data_AF-A0A2J7QRS7-F1
#
_entry.id   AF-A0A2J7QRS7-F1
#
_cell.length_a   1.000
_cell.length_b   1.000
_cell.length_c   1.000
_cell.angle_alpha   90.00
_cell.angle_beta   90.00
_cell.angle_gamma   90.00
#
_symmetry.space_group_name_H-M   'P 1'
#
loop_
_entity.id
_entity.type
_entity.pdbx_description
1 polymer ?
#
loop_
_entity_poly.entity_id
_entity_poly.type
_entity_poly.pdbx_seq_one_letter_code
_entity_poly.pdbx_strand_id
1 'polypeptide(L)'
;MELHIHRFAILNGGRLPYLWLTTVLHGIVVEIVTYNLDDIDNFWHSQTPVIFLGRRLPLHIIALYPVFIYHASVAVSKLKLPTWAEPFAVGLTVVLLDIPYDIVSVKFLHWTWHDTDPNIGDRHYWVPWNSYYFHSCFAASLTFWFHGWRRWLCSDKLRKWESSSVTMELACTVLSAILGMPGGILLFLPLYHPLHDLAGVHSEVTFFMLFTIFLLISWTGDRTPTPDARPRSGVHTAEKGRSILLLHLAVHYALYLGLVIFCNPEEEVSIGLHERIGPCNQTVPIHTVFGTVLSKRRYLCASDYDEDYFDFHCLPNGQAPSEDSYWYTACGTPFHNRAEYVAIIGTICFLAFVVFRNMHFHSGSSIHQSETKAKRH
;
A
#
# COMPACT_ATOMS: atom_id res chain seq x y z
N MET A 1 1.91 17.19 -2.58
CA MET A 1 0.94 16.15 -2.95
C MET A 1 -0.03 15.87 -1.78
N GLU A 2 0.47 15.49 -0.59
CA GLU A 2 -0.31 15.29 0.66
C GLU A 2 -1.24 16.45 1.08
N LEU A 3 -0.78 17.71 0.97
CA LEU A 3 -1.53 18.91 1.37
C LEU A 3 -2.92 19.00 0.71
N HIS A 4 -3.06 18.43 -0.50
CA HIS A 4 -4.31 18.42 -1.26
C HIS A 4 -5.33 17.43 -0.70
N ILE A 5 -4.88 16.26 -0.22
CA ILE A 5 -5.73 15.25 0.41
C ILE A 5 -6.23 15.78 1.76
N HIS A 6 -5.33 16.35 2.57
CA HIS A 6 -5.69 17.00 3.82
C HIS A 6 -6.72 18.13 3.62
N ARG A 7 -6.54 18.95 2.58
CA ARG A 7 -7.51 20.00 2.23
C ARG A 7 -8.87 19.41 1.85
N PHE A 8 -8.93 18.34 1.06
CA PHE A 8 -10.19 17.65 0.74
C PHE A 8 -10.87 17.14 2.01
N ALA A 9 -10.11 16.58 2.94
CA ALA A 9 -10.62 16.07 4.21
C ALA A 9 -11.27 17.17 5.05
N ILE A 10 -10.60 18.32 5.20
CA ILE A 10 -11.14 19.48 5.92
C ILE A 10 -12.40 20.04 5.23
N LEU A 11 -12.40 20.16 3.90
CA LEU A 11 -13.51 20.75 3.16
C LEU A 11 -14.83 19.98 3.26
N ASN A 12 -14.77 18.66 3.42
CA ASN A 12 -15.95 17.79 3.50
C ASN A 12 -16.26 17.32 4.95
N GLY A 13 -15.36 17.60 5.90
CA GLY A 13 -15.59 17.45 7.34
C GLY A 13 -15.96 16.03 7.78
N GLY A 14 -16.68 15.94 8.91
CA GLY A 14 -17.06 14.67 9.52
C GLY A 14 -15.85 13.83 9.88
N ARG A 15 -15.85 12.56 9.48
CA ARG A 15 -14.77 11.61 9.81
C ARG A 15 -13.58 11.63 8.85
N LEU A 16 -13.64 12.41 7.78
CA LEU A 16 -12.60 12.44 6.75
C LEU A 16 -11.25 12.97 7.26
N PRO A 17 -11.17 14.04 8.08
CA PRO A 17 -9.90 14.46 8.67
C PRO A 17 -9.28 13.39 9.57
N TYR A 18 -10.11 12.68 10.34
CA TYR A 18 -9.66 11.60 11.22
C TYR A 18 -9.19 10.38 10.43
N LEU A 19 -9.85 10.05 9.31
CA LEU A 19 -9.36 9.02 8.39
C LEU A 19 -7.98 9.38 7.85
N TRP A 20 -7.78 10.60 7.38
CA TRP A 20 -6.47 11.06 6.91
C TRP A 20 -5.41 10.93 8.00
N LEU A 21 -5.69 11.41 9.22
CA LEU A 21 -4.77 11.27 10.36
C LEU A 21 -4.49 9.80 10.70
N THR A 22 -5.51 8.96 10.65
CA THR A 22 -5.38 7.50 10.87
C THR A 22 -4.43 6.89 9.84
N THR A 23 -4.51 7.27 8.57
CA THR A 23 -3.61 6.74 7.53
C THR A 23 -2.15 7.16 7.73
N VAL A 24 -1.90 8.41 8.16
CA VAL A 24 -0.54 8.88 8.50
C VAL A 24 0.02 8.09 9.69
N LEU A 25 -0.75 8.00 10.77
CA LEU A 25 -0.32 7.28 11.99
C LEU A 25 -0.11 5.80 11.72
N HIS A 26 -0.97 5.18 10.91
CA HIS A 26 -0.83 3.78 10.53
C HIS A 26 0.49 3.53 9.80
N GLY A 27 0.83 4.38 8.82
CA GLY A 27 2.12 4.30 8.14
C GLY A 27 3.30 4.40 9.09
N ILE A 28 3.29 5.39 9.99
CA ILE A 28 4.33 5.53 11.01
C ILE A 28 4.46 4.27 11.87
N VAL A 29 3.34 3.67 12.29
CA VAL A 29 3.34 2.43 13.08
C VAL A 29 3.97 1.28 12.28
N VAL A 30 3.55 1.08 11.03
CA VAL A 30 4.07 0.01 10.16
C VAL A 30 5.59 0.14 10.00
N GLU A 31 6.06 1.31 9.59
CA GLU A 31 7.50 1.55 9.35
C GLU A 31 8.34 1.39 10.63
N ILE A 32 7.88 1.91 11.76
CA ILE A 32 8.59 1.73 13.04
C ILE A 32 8.68 0.25 13.41
N VAL A 33 7.58 -0.50 13.28
CA VAL A 33 7.58 -1.93 13.62
C VAL A 33 8.53 -2.68 12.70
N THR A 34 8.49 -2.42 11.39
CA THR A 34 9.34 -3.09 10.41
C THR A 34 10.82 -2.83 10.62
N TYR A 35 11.23 -1.59 10.94
CA TYR A 35 12.65 -1.27 11.16
C TYR A 35 13.21 -1.75 12.50
N ASN A 36 12.37 -2.14 13.45
CA ASN A 36 12.80 -2.55 14.80
C ASN A 36 12.60 -4.05 15.05
N LEU A 37 12.11 -4.81 14.07
CA LEU A 37 11.96 -6.25 14.13
C LEU A 37 12.82 -6.90 13.04
N ASP A 38 13.95 -7.49 13.44
CA ASP A 38 14.96 -8.07 12.53
C ASP A 38 14.38 -9.11 11.54
N ASP A 39 13.34 -9.84 11.95
CA ASP A 39 12.67 -10.85 11.10
C ASP A 39 11.96 -10.24 9.88
N ILE A 40 11.56 -8.97 9.96
CA ILE A 40 10.81 -8.27 8.91
C ILE A 40 11.51 -7.02 8.39
N ASP A 41 12.69 -6.67 8.93
CA ASP A 41 13.57 -5.68 8.33
C ASP A 41 14.20 -6.25 7.05
N ASN A 42 13.59 -5.93 5.91
CA ASN A 42 13.94 -6.52 4.62
C ASN A 42 13.90 -5.53 3.44
N PHE A 43 13.91 -4.22 3.70
CA PHE A 43 14.02 -3.19 2.66
C PHE A 43 14.74 -1.92 3.12
N TRP A 44 15.25 -1.18 2.14
CA TRP A 44 15.99 0.07 2.36
C TRP A 44 15.62 1.14 1.35
N HIS A 45 15.20 2.31 1.85
CA HIS A 45 14.86 3.45 0.99
C HIS A 45 16.08 4.27 0.57
N SER A 46 15.99 4.84 -0.63
CA SER A 46 16.92 5.84 -1.11
C SER A 46 16.85 7.11 -0.26
N GLN A 47 17.97 7.84 -0.22
CA GLN A 47 18.08 9.05 0.58
C GLN A 47 17.30 10.20 -0.07
N THR A 48 16.58 10.96 0.75
CA THR A 48 15.77 12.10 0.29
C THR A 48 16.08 13.35 1.12
N PRO A 49 15.70 14.56 0.68
CA PRO A 49 16.01 15.80 1.40
C PRO A 49 15.50 15.83 2.85
N VAL A 50 14.43 15.09 3.17
CA VAL A 50 13.88 14.97 4.52
C VAL A 50 13.68 13.50 4.86
N ILE A 51 14.46 13.00 5.82
CA ILE A 51 14.47 11.61 6.25
C ILE A 51 14.51 11.51 7.78
N PHE A 52 13.76 10.57 8.33
CA PHE A 52 13.58 10.33 9.76
C PHE A 52 14.15 8.96 10.18
N LEU A 53 14.05 8.65 11.48
CA LEU A 53 14.40 7.35 12.07
C LEU A 53 15.80 6.86 11.68
N GLY A 54 16.82 7.70 11.89
CA GLY A 54 18.20 7.29 11.60
C GLY A 54 18.50 7.08 10.11
N ARG A 55 17.83 7.84 9.23
CA ARG A 55 17.94 7.74 7.76
C ARG A 55 17.26 6.52 7.13
N ARG A 56 16.22 6.01 7.79
CA ARG A 56 15.41 4.87 7.32
C ARG A 56 14.09 5.30 6.69
N LEU A 57 13.47 6.37 7.20
CA LEU A 57 12.10 6.75 6.85
C LEU A 57 12.02 8.08 6.09
N PRO A 58 12.00 8.08 4.75
CA PRO A 58 11.78 9.30 3.97
C PRO A 58 10.42 9.94 4.29
N LEU A 59 10.35 11.27 4.28
CA LEU A 59 9.08 12.00 4.47
C LEU A 59 8.00 11.57 3.46
N HIS A 60 8.39 11.26 2.23
CA HIS A 60 7.44 10.87 1.19
C HIS A 60 6.75 9.54 1.48
N ILE A 61 7.40 8.61 2.20
CA ILE A 61 6.80 7.33 2.63
C ILE A 61 5.68 7.58 3.63
N ILE A 62 5.87 8.50 4.58
CA ILE A 62 4.80 8.92 5.50
C ILE A 62 3.59 9.47 4.73
N ALA A 63 3.84 10.23 3.66
CA ALA A 63 2.79 10.79 2.80
C ALA A 63 2.14 9.77 1.86
N LEU A 64 2.78 8.62 1.63
CA LEU A 64 2.33 7.57 0.71
C LEU A 64 1.12 6.80 1.25
N TYR A 65 1.11 6.49 2.54
CA TYR A 65 -0.01 5.78 3.19
C TYR A 65 -1.36 6.51 3.02
N PRO A 66 -1.45 7.84 3.23
CA PRO A 66 -2.63 8.61 2.85
C PRO A 66 -2.95 8.51 1.36
N VAL A 67 -1.97 8.58 0.46
CA VAL A 67 -2.21 8.48 -0.99
C VAL A 67 -2.93 7.18 -1.33
N PHE A 68 -2.52 6.06 -0.75
CA PHE A 68 -3.13 4.77 -1.04
C PHE A 68 -4.45 4.58 -0.31
N ILE A 69 -4.40 4.62 1.01
CA ILE A 69 -5.52 4.18 1.85
C ILE A 69 -6.65 5.20 1.84
N TYR A 70 -6.34 6.51 1.84
CA TYR A 70 -7.38 7.53 1.83
C TYR A 70 -8.13 7.54 0.50
N HIS A 71 -7.42 7.51 -0.63
CA HIS A 71 -8.05 7.46 -1.95
C HIS A 71 -8.92 6.21 -2.11
N ALA A 72 -8.39 5.04 -1.72
CA ALA A 72 -9.13 3.79 -1.73
C ALA A 72 -10.40 3.87 -0.87
N SER A 73 -10.26 4.30 0.38
CA SER A 73 -11.38 4.43 1.33
C SER A 73 -12.47 5.39 0.81
N VAL A 74 -12.07 6.56 0.29
CA VAL A 74 -13.01 7.55 -0.25
C VAL A 74 -13.70 7.02 -1.51
N ALA A 75 -12.96 6.40 -2.44
CA ALA A 75 -13.55 5.87 -3.67
C ALA A 75 -14.52 4.72 -3.37
N VAL A 76 -14.11 3.75 -2.55
CA VAL A 76 -14.93 2.59 -2.18
C VAL A 76 -16.17 3.00 -1.37
N SER A 77 -16.08 4.04 -0.53
CA SER A 77 -17.23 4.53 0.23
C SER A 77 -18.43 4.95 -0.64
N LYS A 78 -18.19 5.26 -1.93
CA LYS A 78 -19.21 5.60 -2.91
C LYS A 78 -19.95 4.38 -3.47
N LEU A 79 -19.33 3.20 -3.40
CA LEU A 79 -20.01 1.94 -3.74
C LEU A 79 -21.12 1.62 -2.73
N LYS A 80 -21.09 2.24 -1.54
CA LYS A 80 -22.06 2.02 -0.44
C LYS A 80 -22.20 0.53 -0.10
N LEU A 81 -21.06 -0.17 -0.11
CA LEU A 81 -20.98 -1.57 0.27
C LEU A 81 -21.40 -1.75 1.73
N PRO A 82 -21.94 -2.93 2.09
CA PRO A 82 -22.15 -3.26 3.48
C PRO A 82 -20.82 -3.32 4.23
N THR A 83 -20.84 -3.06 5.53
CA THR A 83 -19.60 -2.92 6.34
C THR A 83 -18.75 -4.18 6.45
N TRP A 84 -19.30 -5.35 6.11
CA TRP A 84 -18.54 -6.60 6.03
C TRP A 84 -17.79 -6.75 4.70
N ALA A 85 -18.19 -6.05 3.64
CA ALA A 85 -17.58 -6.15 2.31
C ALA A 85 -16.61 -5.00 2.03
N GLU A 86 -16.94 -3.81 2.53
CA GLU A 86 -16.19 -2.58 2.27
C GLU A 86 -14.68 -2.66 2.59
N PRO A 87 -14.23 -3.22 3.73
CA PRO A 87 -12.80 -3.30 4.04
C PRO A 87 -11.99 -4.03 2.97
N PHE A 88 -12.53 -5.11 2.42
CA PHE A 88 -11.89 -5.92 1.40
C PHE A 88 -11.79 -5.18 0.05
N ALA A 89 -12.83 -4.42 -0.30
CA ALA A 89 -12.80 -3.55 -1.48
C ALA A 89 -11.76 -2.42 -1.34
N VAL A 90 -11.58 -1.88 -0.12
CA VAL A 90 -10.49 -0.92 0.16
C VAL A 90 -9.13 -1.59 -0.03
N GLY A 91 -8.92 -2.79 0.51
CA GLY A 91 -7.68 -3.56 0.33
C GLY A 91 -7.32 -3.77 -1.14
N LEU A 92 -8.28 -4.20 -1.97
CA LEU A 92 -8.06 -4.36 -3.42
C LEU A 92 -7.73 -3.03 -4.11
N THR A 93 -8.39 -1.95 -3.72
CA THR A 93 -8.18 -0.63 -4.32
C THR A 93 -6.84 -0.02 -3.92
N VAL A 94 -6.33 -0.33 -2.72
CA VAL A 94 -4.98 0.05 -2.28
C VAL A 94 -3.94 -0.62 -3.15
N VAL A 95 -4.04 -1.93 -3.39
CA VAL A 95 -3.11 -2.64 -4.29
C VAL A 95 -3.11 -2.04 -5.70
N LEU A 96 -4.28 -1.64 -6.23
CA LEU A 96 -4.35 -1.00 -7.54
C LEU A 96 -3.58 0.34 -7.60
N LEU A 97 -3.55 1.10 -6.50
CA LEU A 97 -2.77 2.34 -6.37
C LEU A 97 -1.27 2.09 -6.21
N ASP A 98 -0.94 0.99 -5.53
CA ASP A 98 0.39 0.63 -5.08
C ASP A 98 1.24 -0.06 -6.15
N ILE A 99 0.68 -1.01 -6.91
CA ILE A 99 1.42 -1.77 -7.94
C ILE A 99 2.29 -0.90 -8.87
N PRO A 100 1.79 0.19 -9.50
CA PRO A 100 2.62 0.97 -10.41
C PRO A 100 3.71 1.76 -9.67
N TYR A 101 3.47 2.13 -8.42
CA TYR A 101 4.49 2.74 -7.57
C TYR A 101 5.59 1.74 -7.27
N ASP A 102 5.25 0.55 -6.80
CA ASP A 102 6.21 -0.49 -6.41
C ASP A 102 7.09 -0.93 -7.57
N ILE A 103 6.50 -1.33 -8.70
CA ILE A 103 7.23 -1.85 -9.86
C ILE A 103 8.24 -0.81 -10.38
N VAL A 104 7.79 0.44 -10.54
CA VAL A 104 8.63 1.49 -11.10
C VAL A 104 9.66 1.94 -10.08
N SER A 105 9.30 2.05 -8.80
CA SER A 105 10.21 2.57 -7.78
C SER A 105 11.36 1.61 -7.46
N VAL A 106 11.13 0.30 -7.46
CA VAL A 106 12.22 -0.69 -7.37
C VAL A 106 13.15 -0.57 -8.57
N LYS A 107 12.59 -0.49 -9.79
CA LYS A 107 13.40 -0.40 -11.01
C LYS A 107 14.24 0.90 -11.09
N PHE A 108 13.77 1.99 -10.49
CA PHE A 108 14.48 3.28 -10.40
C PHE A 108 15.20 3.48 -9.05
N LEU A 109 15.47 2.41 -8.29
CA LEU A 109 16.24 2.43 -7.03
C LEU A 109 15.73 3.39 -5.95
N HIS A 110 14.42 3.66 -5.92
CA HIS A 110 13.82 4.41 -4.82
C HIS A 110 13.85 3.61 -3.51
N TRP A 111 13.88 2.29 -3.60
CA TRP A 111 14.26 1.39 -2.51
C TRP A 111 14.76 0.05 -3.06
N THR A 112 15.40 -0.71 -2.19
CA THR A 112 15.93 -2.06 -2.44
C THR A 112 15.31 -3.05 -1.46
N TRP A 113 15.23 -4.31 -1.87
CA TRP A 113 14.75 -5.44 -1.07
C TRP A 113 15.93 -6.30 -0.60
N HIS A 114 15.69 -7.10 0.43
CA HIS A 114 16.66 -8.08 0.91
C HIS A 114 16.79 -9.26 -0.05
N ASP A 115 18.01 -9.59 -0.43
CA ASP A 115 18.35 -10.58 -1.48
C ASP A 115 17.77 -11.98 -1.22
N THR A 116 17.95 -12.53 -0.02
CA THR A 116 17.65 -13.94 0.27
C THR A 116 16.56 -14.17 1.31
N ASP A 117 15.77 -13.15 1.65
CA ASP A 117 14.70 -13.32 2.63
C ASP A 117 13.55 -14.15 2.01
N PRO A 118 13.25 -15.35 2.56
CA PRO A 118 12.26 -16.26 2.00
C PRO A 118 10.83 -15.72 2.05
N ASN A 119 10.54 -14.71 2.89
CA ASN A 119 9.24 -14.05 2.89
C ASN A 119 9.06 -13.09 1.73
N ILE A 120 10.12 -12.78 0.98
CA ILE A 120 10.06 -11.85 -0.15
C ILE A 120 10.79 -12.38 -1.40
N GLY A 121 11.14 -13.67 -1.41
CA GLY A 121 11.85 -14.31 -2.52
C GLY A 121 11.02 -14.44 -3.79
N ASP A 122 9.72 -14.70 -3.66
CA ASP A 122 8.81 -14.79 -4.80
C ASP A 122 8.39 -13.38 -5.26
N ARG A 123 8.83 -12.98 -6.46
CA ARG A 123 8.73 -11.59 -6.93
C ARG A 123 8.06 -11.45 -8.30
N HIS A 124 7.52 -10.26 -8.55
CA HIS A 124 6.98 -9.80 -9.81
C HIS A 124 7.63 -8.46 -10.15
N TYR A 125 8.42 -8.39 -11.24
CA TYR A 125 9.28 -7.23 -11.55
C TYR A 125 10.12 -6.78 -10.36
N TRP A 126 10.75 -7.73 -9.67
CA TRP A 126 11.56 -7.50 -8.47
C TRP A 126 10.81 -6.97 -7.23
N VAL A 127 9.49 -6.86 -7.30
CA VAL A 127 8.64 -6.55 -6.16
C VAL A 127 8.10 -7.85 -5.55
N PRO A 128 8.22 -8.07 -4.23
CA PRO A 128 7.67 -9.25 -3.58
C PRO A 128 6.14 -9.32 -3.69
N TRP A 129 5.60 -10.50 -4.01
CA TRP A 129 4.15 -10.73 -3.99
C TRP A 129 3.54 -10.42 -2.61
N ASN A 130 4.32 -10.63 -1.55
CA ASN A 130 3.92 -10.33 -0.19
C ASN A 130 3.77 -8.83 0.09
N SER A 131 4.42 -7.94 -0.67
CA SER A 131 4.17 -6.49 -0.58
C SER A 131 2.69 -6.19 -0.83
N TYR A 132 2.17 -6.65 -1.98
CA TYR A 132 0.77 -6.47 -2.35
C TYR A 132 -0.19 -7.18 -1.39
N TYR A 133 0.20 -8.35 -0.91
CA TYR A 133 -0.55 -9.08 0.10
C TYR A 133 -0.70 -8.23 1.37
N PHE A 134 0.40 -7.73 1.94
CA PHE A 134 0.38 -6.91 3.15
C PHE A 134 -0.39 -5.62 2.96
N HIS A 135 -0.16 -4.89 1.86
CA HIS A 135 -0.90 -3.67 1.57
C HIS A 135 -2.42 -3.90 1.51
N SER A 136 -2.87 -5.00 0.88
CA SER A 136 -4.30 -5.33 0.85
C SER A 136 -4.87 -5.66 2.23
N CYS A 137 -4.18 -6.49 3.01
CA CYS A 137 -4.64 -6.95 4.32
C CYS A 137 -4.60 -5.85 5.38
N PHE A 138 -3.55 -5.02 5.37
CA PHE A 138 -3.38 -3.94 6.33
C PHE A 138 -4.42 -2.85 6.09
N ALA A 139 -4.67 -2.49 4.83
CA ALA A 139 -5.72 -1.54 4.48
C ALA A 139 -7.13 -2.06 4.81
N ALA A 140 -7.40 -3.35 4.56
CA ALA A 140 -8.66 -3.97 4.97
C ALA A 140 -8.83 -3.97 6.50
N SER A 141 -7.82 -4.42 7.24
CA SER A 141 -7.82 -4.39 8.71
C SER A 141 -8.00 -2.98 9.27
N LEU A 142 -7.24 -2.00 8.76
CA LEU A 142 -7.36 -0.61 9.18
C LEU A 142 -8.78 -0.07 8.96
N THR A 143 -9.37 -0.35 7.80
CA THR A 143 -10.74 0.06 7.46
C THR A 143 -11.77 -0.59 8.38
N PHE A 144 -11.59 -1.88 8.68
CA PHE A 144 -12.42 -2.62 9.61
C PHE A 144 -12.38 -1.97 11.01
N TRP A 145 -11.19 -1.73 11.56
CA TRP A 145 -11.04 -1.12 12.88
C TRP A 145 -11.56 0.32 12.91
N PHE A 146 -11.25 1.12 11.89
CA PHE A 146 -11.66 2.52 11.80
C PHE A 146 -13.19 2.67 11.84
N HIS A 147 -13.93 1.76 11.20
CA HIS A 147 -15.39 1.77 11.29
C HIS A 147 -15.95 0.98 12.48
N GLY A 148 -15.22 -0.03 12.97
CA GLY A 148 -15.57 -0.91 14.08
C GLY A 148 -15.55 -0.22 15.44
N TRP A 149 -14.46 0.48 15.79
CA TRP A 149 -14.30 1.15 17.08
C TRP A 149 -15.46 2.08 17.40
N ARG A 150 -15.92 2.83 16.40
CA ARG A 150 -17.07 3.72 16.55
C ARG A 150 -18.34 2.97 16.97
N ARG A 151 -18.60 1.79 16.42
CA ARG A 151 -19.80 1.00 16.77
C ARG A 151 -19.74 0.47 18.21
N TRP A 152 -18.55 0.23 18.73
CA TRP A 152 -18.36 -0.34 20.06
C TRP A 152 -18.19 0.71 21.15
N LEU A 153 -17.55 1.84 20.82
CA LEU A 153 -17.24 2.93 21.77
C LEU A 153 -18.31 4.03 21.76
N CYS A 154 -19.05 4.21 20.66
CA CYS A 154 -20.09 5.22 20.54
C CYS A 154 -21.47 4.56 20.41
N SER A 155 -22.37 4.87 21.35
CA SER A 155 -23.76 4.36 21.38
C SER A 155 -24.70 5.10 20.40
N ASP A 156 -24.21 6.12 19.70
CA ASP A 156 -25.06 7.05 18.97
C ASP A 156 -25.50 6.55 17.58
N LYS A 157 -26.73 6.93 17.20
CA LYS A 157 -27.36 6.70 15.88
C LYS A 157 -26.71 7.52 14.74
N LEU A 158 -25.42 7.84 14.84
CA LEU A 158 -24.70 8.65 13.86
C LEU A 158 -24.49 7.86 12.56
N ARG A 159 -24.66 8.55 11.43
CA ARG A 159 -24.33 7.99 10.11
C ARG A 159 -22.84 7.71 10.01
N LYS A 160 -22.46 6.78 9.13
CA LYS A 160 -21.10 6.21 9.04
C LYS A 160 -19.96 7.25 9.05
N TRP A 161 -20.16 8.37 8.33
CA TRP A 161 -19.17 9.41 8.10
C TRP A 161 -19.38 10.69 8.93
N GLU A 162 -20.40 10.70 9.81
CA GLU A 162 -20.59 11.75 10.81
C GLU A 162 -19.63 11.54 11.98
N SER A 163 -18.98 12.62 12.44
CA SER A 163 -18.05 12.61 13.57
C SER A 163 -18.80 12.72 14.90
N SER A 164 -18.33 11.98 15.89
CA SER A 164 -18.76 12.11 17.29
C SER A 164 -17.96 13.21 18.01
N SER A 165 -17.62 13.03 19.30
CA SER A 165 -16.72 13.94 20.02
C SER A 165 -15.27 13.81 19.54
N VAL A 166 -14.52 14.91 19.59
CA VAL A 166 -13.12 14.94 19.17
C VAL A 166 -12.28 13.90 19.91
N THR A 167 -12.52 13.71 21.21
CA THR A 167 -11.79 12.73 22.03
C THR A 167 -12.06 11.30 21.58
N MET A 168 -13.30 10.96 21.22
CA MET A 168 -13.66 9.62 20.76
C MET A 168 -13.11 9.33 19.36
N GLU A 169 -13.18 10.31 18.45
CA GLU A 169 -12.60 10.13 17.10
C GLU A 169 -11.06 10.02 17.15
N LEU A 170 -10.39 10.75 18.05
CA LEU A 170 -8.95 10.61 18.26
C LEU A 170 -8.59 9.24 18.87
N ALA A 171 -9.37 8.74 19.83
CA ALA A 171 -9.18 7.40 20.38
C ALA A 171 -9.36 6.32 19.30
N CYS A 172 -10.42 6.40 18.49
CA CYS A 172 -10.65 5.50 17.36
C CYS A 172 -9.50 5.56 16.34
N THR A 173 -8.99 6.76 16.07
CA THR A 173 -7.87 7.00 15.14
C THR A 173 -6.60 6.27 15.62
N VAL A 174 -6.21 6.48 16.87
CA VAL A 174 -5.00 5.85 17.45
C VAL A 174 -5.15 4.33 17.53
N LEU A 175 -6.29 3.83 18.02
CA LEU A 175 -6.53 2.39 18.10
C LEU A 175 -6.52 1.71 16.73
N SER A 176 -7.12 2.36 15.72
CA SER A 176 -7.11 1.82 14.35
C SER A 176 -5.70 1.79 13.78
N ALA A 177 -4.92 2.87 13.94
CA ALA A 177 -3.56 2.96 13.44
C ALA A 177 -2.66 1.84 14.01
N ILE A 178 -2.76 1.57 15.31
CA ILE A 178 -2.00 0.53 16.01
C ILE A 178 -2.45 -0.88 15.59
N LEU A 179 -3.76 -1.11 15.44
CA LEU A 179 -4.30 -2.45 15.19
C LEU A 179 -4.43 -2.80 13.70
N GLY A 180 -4.23 -1.84 12.80
CA GLY A 180 -4.25 -2.04 11.35
C GLY A 180 -3.28 -3.15 10.93
N MET A 181 -2.01 -3.05 11.32
CA MET A 181 -0.98 -4.04 10.98
C MET A 181 -1.22 -5.41 11.65
N PRO A 182 -1.39 -5.52 12.98
CA PRO A 182 -1.68 -6.80 13.63
C PRO A 182 -2.92 -7.51 13.06
N GLY A 183 -4.01 -6.78 12.83
CA GLY A 183 -5.22 -7.37 12.23
C GLY A 183 -5.00 -7.79 10.78
N GLY A 184 -4.14 -7.10 10.04
CA GLY A 184 -3.76 -7.47 8.68
C GLY A 184 -2.89 -8.72 8.64
N ILE A 185 -1.95 -8.86 9.58
CA ILE A 185 -1.18 -10.08 9.78
C ILE A 185 -2.13 -11.26 10.04
N LEU A 186 -3.14 -11.09 10.90
CA LEU A 186 -4.14 -12.14 11.15
C LEU A 186 -4.95 -12.56 9.91
N LEU A 187 -5.10 -11.69 8.90
CA LEU A 187 -5.72 -12.04 7.61
C LEU A 187 -4.74 -12.79 6.69
N PHE A 188 -3.43 -12.55 6.85
CA PHE A 188 -2.36 -13.22 6.13
C PHE A 188 -2.11 -14.65 6.63
N LEU A 189 -2.02 -14.83 7.96
CA LEU A 189 -1.58 -16.11 8.56
C LEU A 189 -2.32 -17.36 8.05
N PRO A 190 -3.67 -17.39 7.96
CA PRO A 190 -4.39 -18.63 7.70
C PRO A 190 -4.24 -19.16 6.28
N LEU A 191 -3.86 -18.29 5.34
CA LEU A 191 -3.71 -18.64 3.94
C LEU A 191 -2.23 -18.78 3.57
N TYR A 192 -1.39 -17.81 3.96
CA TYR A 192 0.00 -17.78 3.53
C TYR A 192 0.81 -18.92 4.12
N HIS A 193 0.94 -19.01 5.45
CA HIS A 193 1.87 -19.97 6.03
C HIS A 193 1.50 -21.45 5.76
N PRO A 194 0.22 -21.89 5.79
CA PRO A 194 -0.10 -23.27 5.43
C PRO A 194 0.20 -23.61 3.97
N LEU A 195 0.05 -22.66 3.05
CA LEU A 195 0.26 -22.91 1.63
C LEU A 195 1.71 -22.69 1.21
N HIS A 196 2.27 -21.53 1.52
CA HIS A 196 3.65 -21.18 1.17
C HIS A 196 4.64 -21.91 2.07
N ASP A 197 4.62 -21.65 3.38
CA ASP A 197 5.69 -22.14 4.27
C ASP A 197 5.62 -23.65 4.52
N LEU A 198 4.43 -24.24 4.60
CA LEU A 198 4.28 -25.68 4.85
C LEU A 198 4.16 -26.52 3.56
N ALA A 199 3.48 -26.01 2.53
CA ALA A 199 3.23 -26.76 1.29
C ALA A 199 4.10 -26.31 0.10
N GLY A 200 4.94 -25.28 0.26
CA GLY A 200 5.84 -24.80 -0.79
C GLY A 200 5.13 -24.16 -1.99
N VAL A 201 3.91 -23.65 -1.79
CA VAL A 201 3.14 -22.98 -2.85
C VAL A 201 3.70 -21.57 -3.05
N HIS A 202 4.07 -21.25 -4.30
CA HIS A 202 4.57 -19.92 -4.68
C HIS A 202 3.62 -18.79 -4.24
N SER A 203 4.18 -17.69 -3.75
CA SER A 203 3.47 -16.56 -3.14
C SER A 203 2.53 -15.85 -4.12
N GLU A 204 2.80 -15.91 -5.43
CA GLU A 204 1.86 -15.46 -6.47
C GLU A 204 0.49 -16.14 -6.33
N VAL A 205 0.49 -17.46 -6.10
CA VAL A 205 -0.74 -18.25 -6.00
C VAL A 205 -1.49 -17.88 -4.72
N THR A 206 -0.80 -17.72 -3.60
CA THR A 206 -1.42 -17.33 -2.33
C THR A 206 -2.00 -15.91 -2.42
N PHE A 207 -1.32 -14.99 -3.09
CA PHE A 207 -1.83 -13.65 -3.41
C PHE A 207 -3.10 -13.72 -4.27
N PHE A 208 -3.11 -14.47 -5.38
CA PHE A 208 -4.30 -14.57 -6.24
C PHE A 208 -5.49 -15.24 -5.52
N MET A 209 -5.23 -16.18 -4.61
CA MET A 209 -6.27 -16.74 -3.75
C MET A 209 -6.87 -15.65 -2.83
N LEU A 210 -6.04 -14.87 -2.15
CA LEU A 210 -6.49 -13.74 -1.32
C LEU A 210 -7.27 -12.72 -2.16
N PHE A 211 -6.71 -12.28 -3.28
CA PHE A 211 -7.32 -11.35 -4.22
C PHE A 211 -8.71 -11.83 -4.64
N THR A 212 -8.82 -13.12 -4.99
CA THR A 212 -10.09 -13.74 -5.37
C THR A 212 -11.08 -13.73 -4.20
N ILE A 213 -10.66 -14.08 -2.99
CA ILE A 213 -11.52 -14.03 -1.80
C ILE A 213 -12.03 -12.60 -1.57
N PHE A 214 -11.14 -11.61 -1.56
CA PHE A 214 -11.51 -10.21 -1.36
C PHE A 214 -12.44 -9.71 -2.46
N LEU A 215 -12.19 -10.11 -3.71
CA LEU A 215 -13.01 -9.73 -4.86
C LEU A 215 -14.40 -10.34 -4.77
N LEU A 216 -14.51 -11.63 -4.44
CA LEU A 216 -15.79 -12.32 -4.29
C LEU A 216 -16.62 -11.75 -3.13
N ILE A 217 -15.98 -11.43 -2.00
CA ILE A 217 -16.64 -10.77 -0.86
C ILE A 217 -17.17 -9.39 -1.29
N SER A 218 -16.31 -8.59 -1.91
CA SER A 218 -16.66 -7.24 -2.38
C SER A 218 -17.79 -7.27 -3.42
N TRP A 219 -17.69 -8.19 -4.38
CA TRP A 219 -18.69 -8.40 -5.42
C TRP A 219 -20.02 -8.87 -4.83
N THR A 220 -20.00 -9.81 -3.90
CA THR A 220 -21.22 -10.26 -3.20
C THR A 220 -21.89 -9.10 -2.47
N GLY A 221 -21.11 -8.22 -1.82
CA GLY A 221 -21.64 -7.01 -1.20
C GLY A 221 -22.26 -6.03 -2.20
N ASP A 222 -21.66 -5.89 -3.39
CA ASP A 222 -22.17 -5.04 -4.47
C ASP A 222 -23.44 -5.60 -5.14
N ARG A 223 -23.66 -6.92 -5.10
CA ARG A 223 -24.89 -7.57 -5.63
C ARG A 223 -26.15 -7.19 -4.87
N THR A 224 -26.02 -6.67 -3.65
CA THR A 224 -27.13 -6.15 -2.84
C THR A 224 -26.96 -4.65 -2.60
N PRO A 225 -27.03 -3.81 -3.65
CA PRO A 225 -26.73 -2.40 -3.53
C PRO A 225 -27.80 -1.70 -2.68
N THR A 226 -27.37 -0.78 -1.83
CA THR A 226 -28.29 0.17 -1.19
C THR A 226 -28.89 1.11 -2.25
N PRO A 227 -30.09 1.67 -2.05
CA PRO A 227 -30.70 2.61 -3.01
C PRO A 227 -29.80 3.80 -3.37
N ASP A 228 -28.96 4.23 -2.44
CA ASP A 228 -28.01 5.34 -2.62
C ASP A 228 -26.73 4.94 -3.39
N ALA A 229 -26.48 3.65 -3.59
CA ALA A 229 -25.27 3.14 -4.25
C ALA A 229 -25.24 3.44 -5.75
N ARG A 230 -26.41 3.53 -6.39
CA ARG A 230 -26.60 3.75 -7.83
C ARG A 230 -27.77 4.73 -8.04
N PRO A 231 -27.58 6.02 -7.73
CA PRO A 231 -28.66 7.00 -7.82
C PRO A 231 -29.17 7.11 -9.25
N ARG A 232 -30.49 7.29 -9.42
CA ARG A 232 -31.09 7.55 -10.74
C ARG A 232 -30.51 8.85 -11.31
N SER A 233 -30.32 8.87 -12.64
CA SER A 233 -29.77 10.02 -13.39
C SER A 233 -30.39 11.34 -12.93
N GLY A 234 -29.55 12.28 -12.48
CA GLY A 234 -29.96 13.64 -12.12
C GLY A 234 -29.70 14.07 -10.67
N VAL A 235 -29.33 13.16 -9.75
CA VAL A 235 -28.98 13.49 -8.36
C VAL A 235 -27.49 13.32 -8.12
N HIS A 236 -26.68 14.26 -8.62
CA HIS A 236 -25.23 14.30 -8.35
C HIS A 236 -24.87 15.54 -7.53
N THR A 237 -24.91 15.42 -6.20
CA THR A 237 -24.21 16.34 -5.31
C THR A 237 -22.74 15.98 -5.30
N ALA A 238 -21.90 16.75 -6.00
CA ALA A 238 -20.46 16.51 -6.02
C ALA A 238 -19.81 16.99 -4.71
N GLU A 239 -18.98 16.13 -4.09
CA GLU A 239 -18.11 16.52 -2.96
C GLU A 239 -17.24 17.73 -3.33
N LYS A 240 -17.04 18.62 -2.36
CA LYS A 240 -16.16 19.79 -2.55
C LYS A 240 -14.72 19.29 -2.74
N GLY A 241 -14.04 19.79 -3.76
CA GLY A 241 -12.66 19.40 -4.04
C GLY A 241 -12.49 17.99 -4.62
N ARG A 242 -13.56 17.33 -5.10
CA ARG A 242 -13.44 16.04 -5.80
C ARG A 242 -12.46 16.08 -6.98
N SER A 243 -12.42 17.19 -7.73
CA SER A 243 -11.47 17.39 -8.83
C SER A 243 -10.02 17.31 -8.38
N ILE A 244 -9.72 17.70 -7.13
CA ILE A 244 -8.38 17.63 -6.54
C ILE A 244 -7.96 16.16 -6.38
N LEU A 245 -8.84 15.30 -5.85
CA LEU A 245 -8.55 13.88 -5.73
C LEU A 245 -8.38 13.21 -7.10
N LEU A 246 -9.21 13.56 -8.07
CA LEU A 246 -9.09 13.01 -9.43
C LEU A 246 -7.81 13.47 -10.13
N LEU A 247 -7.45 14.75 -9.99
CA LEU A 247 -6.19 15.27 -10.51
C LEU A 247 -5.00 14.56 -9.85
N HIS A 248 -5.06 14.34 -8.55
CA HIS A 248 -4.03 13.61 -7.82
C HIS A 248 -3.86 12.18 -8.36
N LEU A 249 -4.96 11.44 -8.54
CA LEU A 249 -4.91 10.11 -9.14
C LEU A 249 -4.33 10.16 -10.56
N ALA A 250 -4.76 11.11 -11.38
CA ALA A 250 -4.22 11.27 -12.73
C ALA A 250 -2.71 11.53 -12.73
N VAL A 251 -2.23 12.41 -11.84
CA VAL A 251 -0.79 12.70 -11.70
C VAL A 251 -0.03 11.48 -11.18
N HIS A 252 -0.56 10.75 -10.20
CA HIS A 252 0.05 9.52 -9.66
C HIS A 252 0.33 8.50 -10.77
N TYR A 253 -0.70 8.11 -11.53
CA TYR A 253 -0.53 7.13 -12.60
C TYR A 253 0.27 7.68 -13.79
N ALA A 254 0.09 8.96 -14.14
CA ALA A 254 0.85 9.58 -15.23
C ALA A 254 2.34 9.72 -14.90
N LEU A 255 2.70 9.90 -13.62
CA LEU A 255 4.09 9.96 -13.18
C LEU A 255 4.80 8.63 -13.44
N TYR A 256 4.27 7.52 -12.93
CA TYR A 256 4.90 6.21 -13.10
C TYR A 256 4.89 5.73 -14.55
N LEU A 257 3.82 6.01 -15.30
CA LEU A 257 3.80 5.76 -16.73
C LEU A 257 4.83 6.62 -17.47
N GLY A 258 4.98 7.88 -17.08
CA GLY A 258 5.98 8.80 -17.64
C GLY A 258 7.41 8.32 -17.38
N LEU A 259 7.71 7.86 -16.15
CA LEU A 259 9.03 7.33 -15.79
C LEU A 259 9.43 6.15 -16.70
N VAL A 260 8.54 5.16 -16.90
CA VAL A 260 8.88 4.00 -17.75
C VAL A 260 8.97 4.31 -19.25
N ILE A 261 8.30 5.36 -19.73
CA ILE A 261 8.38 5.78 -21.14
C ILE A 261 9.65 6.60 -21.38
N PHE A 262 9.90 7.60 -20.55
CA PHE A 262 10.85 8.68 -20.85
C PHE A 262 12.17 8.58 -20.10
N CYS A 263 12.23 7.92 -18.95
CA CYS A 263 13.43 7.89 -18.11
C CYS A 263 14.22 6.58 -18.28
N ASN A 264 15.50 6.63 -17.94
CA ASN A 264 16.45 5.53 -18.08
C ASN A 264 16.90 5.08 -16.68
N PRO A 265 16.51 3.89 -16.20
CA PRO A 265 16.89 3.43 -14.85
C PRO A 265 18.41 3.28 -14.68
N GLU A 266 19.15 3.06 -15.76
CA GLU A 266 20.62 3.00 -15.75
C GLU A 266 21.30 4.35 -15.42
N GLU A 267 20.56 5.45 -15.46
CA GLU A 267 21.04 6.77 -15.04
C GLU A 267 20.80 7.05 -13.55
N GLU A 268 20.05 6.17 -12.86
CA GLU A 268 19.74 6.33 -11.44
C GLU A 268 20.85 5.78 -10.55
N VAL A 269 21.19 6.55 -9.51
CA VAL A 269 22.24 6.21 -8.55
C VAL A 269 21.69 6.42 -7.14
N SER A 270 21.68 5.34 -6.35
CA SER A 270 21.16 5.35 -4.99
C SER A 270 22.31 5.25 -3.99
N ILE A 271 22.68 6.40 -3.41
CA ILE A 271 23.72 6.50 -2.37
C ILE A 271 23.05 6.55 -1.02
N GLY A 272 23.29 5.57 -0.16
CA GLY A 272 22.61 5.53 1.12
C GLY A 272 22.85 4.28 1.92
N LEU A 273 21.97 4.11 2.92
CA LEU A 273 21.86 2.89 3.68
C LEU A 273 21.21 1.81 2.82
N HIS A 274 21.84 0.64 2.76
CA HIS A 274 21.35 -0.54 2.02
C HIS A 274 21.61 -1.81 2.83
N GLU A 275 21.24 -2.98 2.29
CA GLU A 275 21.58 -4.28 2.86
C GLU A 275 23.10 -4.37 3.07
N ARG A 276 23.53 -4.70 4.29
CA ARG A 276 24.95 -4.69 4.64
C ARG A 276 25.70 -5.76 3.84
N ILE A 277 26.83 -5.39 3.24
CA ILE A 277 27.70 -6.32 2.50
C ILE A 277 28.54 -7.13 3.47
N GLY A 278 28.72 -8.42 3.19
CA GLY A 278 29.50 -9.30 4.04
C GLY A 278 29.61 -10.74 3.52
N PRO A 279 30.10 -11.67 4.36
CA PRO A 279 30.35 -13.04 3.96
C PRO A 279 29.08 -13.82 3.58
N CYS A 280 29.15 -14.55 2.47
CA CYS A 280 28.03 -15.26 1.85
C CYS A 280 27.57 -16.51 2.63
N ASN A 281 28.40 -16.99 3.58
CA ASN A 281 28.16 -18.20 4.36
C ASN A 281 27.47 -17.94 5.71
N GLN A 282 27.17 -16.68 6.05
CA GLN A 282 26.50 -16.34 7.31
C GLN A 282 25.00 -16.21 7.11
N THR A 283 24.25 -17.03 7.83
CA THR A 283 22.78 -16.98 7.84
C THR A 283 22.25 -16.64 9.23
N VAL A 284 21.05 -16.08 9.25
CA VAL A 284 20.28 -15.80 10.47
C VAL A 284 18.93 -16.52 10.39
N PRO A 285 18.43 -17.03 11.53
CA PRO A 285 17.11 -17.64 11.58
C PRO A 285 16.03 -16.57 11.42
N ILE A 286 14.91 -16.95 10.78
CA ILE A 286 13.67 -16.19 10.73
C ILE A 286 12.58 -17.01 11.41
N HIS A 287 11.93 -16.42 12.40
CA HIS A 287 10.88 -17.09 13.14
C HIS A 287 9.50 -16.78 12.54
N THR A 288 8.85 -17.80 11.97
CA THR A 288 7.46 -17.67 11.52
C THR A 288 6.51 -17.78 12.72
N VAL A 289 5.30 -17.22 12.58
CA VAL A 289 4.29 -17.24 13.64
C VAL A 289 3.82 -18.66 14.00
N PHE A 290 3.94 -19.62 13.07
CA PHE A 290 3.63 -21.03 13.33
C PHE A 290 4.78 -21.82 13.98
N GLY A 291 5.87 -21.14 14.34
CA GLY A 291 7.03 -21.75 14.99
C GLY A 291 7.98 -22.48 14.04
N THR A 292 7.75 -22.40 12.73
CA THR A 292 8.71 -22.85 11.71
C THR A 292 9.87 -21.87 11.68
N VAL A 293 11.10 -22.39 11.66
CA VAL A 293 12.32 -21.58 11.54
C VAL A 293 12.80 -21.66 10.11
N LEU A 294 12.75 -20.53 9.41
CA LEU A 294 13.38 -20.36 8.10
C LEU A 294 14.77 -19.72 8.29
N SER A 295 15.54 -19.56 7.22
CA SER A 295 16.84 -18.88 7.27
C SER A 295 17.01 -17.95 6.08
N LYS A 296 17.58 -16.77 6.33
CA LYS A 296 18.10 -15.86 5.30
C LYS A 296 19.58 -15.63 5.48
N ARG A 297 20.27 -15.12 4.46
CA ARG A 297 21.63 -14.61 4.64
C ARG A 297 21.58 -13.37 5.52
N ARG A 298 22.63 -13.18 6.31
CA ARG A 298 22.79 -11.99 7.16
C ARG A 298 23.16 -10.74 6.37
N TYR A 299 23.80 -10.95 5.23
CA TYR A 299 24.45 -9.93 4.44
C TYR A 299 24.17 -10.15 2.95
N LEU A 300 24.22 -9.04 2.21
CA LEU A 300 24.30 -9.06 0.76
C LEU A 300 25.67 -9.61 0.35
N CYS A 301 25.67 -10.72 -0.38
CA CYS A 301 26.89 -11.30 -0.93
C CYS A 301 27.21 -10.67 -2.28
N ALA A 302 28.21 -9.79 -2.32
CA ALA A 302 28.58 -9.07 -3.53
C ALA A 302 29.04 -9.96 -4.71
N SER A 303 29.36 -11.25 -4.47
CA SER A 303 29.78 -12.18 -5.52
C SER A 303 28.67 -13.04 -6.12
N ASP A 304 27.50 -13.18 -5.47
CA ASP A 304 26.44 -14.08 -5.92
C ASP A 304 25.00 -13.62 -5.59
N TYR A 305 24.78 -12.34 -5.31
CA TYR A 305 23.44 -11.77 -5.16
C TYR A 305 22.64 -11.87 -6.47
N ASP A 306 21.31 -11.93 -6.36
CA ASP A 306 20.38 -12.15 -7.46
C ASP A 306 19.37 -10.99 -7.52
N GLU A 307 19.87 -9.77 -7.79
CA GLU A 307 19.04 -8.56 -7.88
C GLU A 307 19.27 -7.85 -9.21
N ASP A 308 18.53 -8.17 -10.27
CA ASP A 308 18.82 -7.63 -11.62
C ASP A 308 18.51 -6.14 -11.77
N TYR A 309 17.87 -5.47 -10.80
CA TYR A 309 17.52 -4.05 -10.91
C TYR A 309 18.64 -3.10 -10.48
N PHE A 310 19.68 -3.58 -9.79
CA PHE A 310 20.85 -2.78 -9.47
C PHE A 310 22.15 -3.59 -9.56
N ASP A 311 23.25 -2.89 -9.76
CA ASP A 311 24.59 -3.45 -9.61
C ASP A 311 25.58 -2.37 -9.10
N PHE A 312 26.87 -2.60 -9.32
CA PHE A 312 27.96 -1.69 -8.91
C PHE A 312 28.73 -1.09 -10.10
N HIS A 313 28.18 -1.10 -11.32
CA HIS A 313 28.90 -0.70 -12.53
C HIS A 313 29.37 0.77 -12.50
N CYS A 314 28.65 1.63 -11.78
CA CYS A 314 28.97 3.06 -11.66
C CYS A 314 30.07 3.36 -10.61
N LEU A 315 30.53 2.35 -9.85
CA LEU A 315 31.65 2.48 -8.93
C LEU A 315 33.01 2.40 -9.65
N PRO A 316 34.10 2.91 -9.06
CA PRO A 316 35.44 2.81 -9.64
C PRO A 316 35.79 1.37 -10.02
N ASN A 317 36.12 1.15 -11.29
CA ASN A 317 36.42 -0.18 -11.86
C ASN A 317 35.27 -1.20 -11.78
N GLY A 318 34.02 -0.76 -11.54
CA GLY A 318 32.87 -1.66 -11.35
C GLY A 318 32.98 -2.56 -10.12
N GLN A 319 33.84 -2.21 -9.16
CA GLN A 319 34.06 -3.03 -7.97
C GLN A 319 32.96 -2.78 -6.94
N ALA A 320 32.44 -3.88 -6.40
CA ALA A 320 31.50 -3.82 -5.29
C ALA A 320 32.12 -3.14 -4.06
N PRO A 321 31.30 -2.53 -3.19
CA PRO A 321 31.79 -1.93 -1.95
C PRO A 321 32.49 -2.95 -1.06
N SER A 322 33.35 -2.46 -0.16
CA SER A 322 34.11 -3.32 0.76
C SER A 322 33.20 -4.11 1.69
N GLU A 323 33.68 -5.24 2.19
CA GLU A 323 33.01 -5.97 3.27
C GLU A 323 32.66 -5.05 4.44
N ASP A 324 31.56 -5.39 5.13
CA ASP A 324 30.96 -4.63 6.23
C ASP A 324 30.34 -3.27 5.85
N SER A 325 30.36 -2.89 4.58
CA SER A 325 29.70 -1.66 4.13
C SER A 325 28.19 -1.78 4.26
N TYR A 326 27.60 -0.88 5.05
CA TYR A 326 26.14 -0.70 5.15
C TYR A 326 25.69 0.63 4.51
N TRP A 327 26.63 1.49 4.16
CA TRP A 327 26.40 2.75 3.44
C TRP A 327 27.21 2.74 2.16
N TYR A 328 26.54 2.61 1.01
CA TYR A 328 27.21 2.51 -0.28
C TYR A 328 26.33 3.00 -1.44
N THR A 329 26.91 2.97 -2.63
CA THR A 329 26.24 3.34 -3.89
C THR A 329 25.76 2.08 -4.60
N ALA A 330 24.46 2.04 -4.92
CA ALA A 330 23.86 1.10 -5.85
C ALA A 330 23.56 1.83 -7.17
N CYS A 331 23.82 1.17 -8.30
CA CYS A 331 23.69 1.73 -9.64
C CYS A 331 22.53 1.03 -10.35
N GLY A 332 21.59 1.77 -10.94
CA GLY A 332 20.43 1.16 -11.60
C GLY A 332 20.84 0.42 -12.86
N THR A 333 20.10 -0.62 -13.23
CA THR A 333 20.36 -1.38 -14.47
C THR A 333 19.35 -1.02 -15.55
N PRO A 334 19.71 -1.15 -16.85
CA PRO A 334 18.77 -0.87 -17.93
C PRO A 334 17.56 -1.82 -17.92
N PHE A 335 16.48 -1.42 -18.57
CA PHE A 335 15.36 -2.35 -18.82
C PHE A 335 15.80 -3.49 -19.74
N HIS A 336 15.56 -4.75 -19.36
CA HIS A 336 15.68 -5.87 -20.31
C HIS A 336 14.71 -5.70 -21.48
N ASN A 337 13.49 -5.27 -21.19
CA ASN A 337 12.45 -5.00 -22.17
C ASN A 337 11.60 -3.80 -21.73
N ARG A 338 11.95 -2.59 -22.18
CA ARG A 338 11.19 -1.36 -21.84
C ARG A 338 9.72 -1.46 -22.28
N ALA A 339 9.47 -2.07 -23.44
CA ALA A 339 8.11 -2.17 -23.98
C ALA A 339 7.19 -2.97 -23.06
N GLU A 340 7.72 -3.97 -22.36
CA GLU A 340 6.99 -4.75 -21.37
C GLU A 340 6.59 -3.91 -20.15
N TYR A 341 7.52 -3.11 -19.60
CA TYR A 341 7.22 -2.17 -18.51
C TYR A 341 6.18 -1.13 -18.92
N VAL A 342 6.27 -0.58 -20.15
CA VAL A 342 5.26 0.35 -20.67
C VAL A 342 3.90 -0.34 -20.83
N ALA A 343 3.86 -1.59 -21.29
CA ALA A 343 2.63 -2.35 -21.48
C ALA A 343 1.94 -2.69 -20.15
N ILE A 344 2.70 -3.15 -19.14
CA ILE A 344 2.13 -3.52 -17.84
C ILE A 344 1.63 -2.28 -17.09
N ILE A 345 2.45 -1.22 -16.99
CA ILE A 345 2.05 0.02 -16.32
C ILE A 345 0.90 0.70 -17.07
N GLY A 346 0.93 0.72 -18.41
CA GLY A 346 -0.18 1.22 -19.22
C GLY A 346 -1.49 0.46 -19.00
N THR A 347 -1.42 -0.87 -18.86
CA THR A 347 -2.59 -1.71 -18.55
C THR A 347 -3.14 -1.41 -17.16
N ILE A 348 -2.27 -1.25 -16.16
CA ILE A 348 -2.65 -0.85 -14.80
C ILE A 348 -3.29 0.54 -14.80
N CYS A 349 -2.73 1.51 -15.52
CA CYS A 349 -3.33 2.85 -15.66
C CYS A 349 -4.73 2.79 -16.28
N PHE A 350 -4.93 1.95 -17.31
CA PHE A 350 -6.24 1.77 -17.92
C PHE A 350 -7.25 1.12 -16.95
N LEU A 351 -6.83 0.07 -16.24
CA LEU A 351 -7.63 -0.59 -15.21
C LEU A 351 -8.04 0.42 -14.11
N ALA A 352 -7.07 1.16 -13.58
CA ALA A 352 -7.30 2.20 -12.59
C ALA A 352 -8.27 3.26 -13.08
N PHE A 353 -8.10 3.76 -14.32
CA PHE A 353 -9.03 4.71 -14.93
C PHE A 353 -10.45 4.18 -14.93
N VAL A 354 -10.68 2.94 -15.40
CA VAL A 354 -12.02 2.33 -15.45
C VAL A 354 -12.59 2.16 -14.04
N VAL A 355 -11.81 1.66 -13.10
CA VAL A 355 -12.23 1.40 -11.71
C VAL A 355 -12.59 2.70 -10.99
N PHE A 356 -11.70 3.70 -10.99
CA PHE A 356 -11.97 4.99 -10.35
C PHE A 356 -13.07 5.78 -11.06
N ARG A 357 -13.22 5.65 -12.39
CA ARG A 357 -14.35 6.24 -13.12
C ARG A 357 -15.69 5.67 -12.65
N ASN A 358 -15.77 4.35 -12.46
CA ASN A 358 -17.00 3.71 -11.98
C ASN A 358 -17.29 4.11 -10.52
N MET A 359 -16.30 4.07 -9.63
CA MET A 359 -16.46 4.45 -8.23
C MET A 359 -16.84 5.93 -8.04
N HIS A 360 -16.17 6.84 -8.75
CA HIS A 360 -16.43 8.26 -8.56
C HIS A 360 -17.65 8.79 -9.32
N PHE A 361 -17.91 8.33 -10.55
CA PHE A 361 -18.94 8.89 -11.43
C PHE A 361 -20.21 8.04 -11.59
N HIS A 362 -20.13 6.72 -11.40
CA HIS A 362 -21.25 5.79 -11.64
C HIS A 362 -21.77 5.12 -10.36
N SER A 363 -21.26 5.55 -9.21
CA SER A 363 -21.68 5.08 -7.89
C SER A 363 -22.34 6.22 -7.09
N GLY A 364 -22.56 6.02 -5.79
CA GLY A 364 -23.23 6.97 -4.91
C GLY A 364 -22.67 8.40 -5.03
N SER A 365 -23.59 9.38 -5.05
CA SER A 365 -23.27 10.77 -5.36
C SER A 365 -22.41 11.45 -4.30
N SER A 366 -22.68 11.18 -3.02
CA SER A 366 -21.94 11.72 -1.87
C SER A 366 -21.45 10.63 -0.92
N ILE A 367 -20.34 10.89 -0.23
CA ILE A 367 -19.79 10.07 0.86
C ILE A 367 -20.77 10.12 2.04
N HIS A 368 -21.29 11.31 2.34
CA HIS A 368 -22.35 11.53 3.33
C HIS A 368 -23.71 11.09 2.73
N GLN A 369 -24.47 10.27 3.46
CA GLN A 369 -25.82 9.93 3.01
C GLN A 369 -26.71 11.17 3.07
N SER A 370 -27.49 11.46 2.02
CA SER A 370 -28.47 12.54 2.02
C SER A 370 -29.68 12.17 2.87
N GLU A 371 -30.30 13.13 3.57
CA GLU A 371 -31.62 12.93 4.15
C GLU A 371 -32.63 12.58 3.04
N THR A 372 -33.06 11.32 2.94
CA THR A 372 -34.35 11.05 2.33
C THR A 372 -35.39 11.54 3.33
N LYS A 373 -35.85 12.79 3.19
CA LYS A 373 -37.11 13.21 3.81
C LYS A 373 -38.18 12.29 3.24
N ALA A 374 -38.53 11.24 3.98
CA ALA A 374 -39.69 10.43 3.68
C ALA A 374 -40.89 11.38 3.68
N LYS A 375 -41.35 11.77 2.49
CA LYS A 375 -42.70 12.31 2.35
C LYS A 375 -43.63 11.16 2.70
N ARG A 376 -44.05 11.11 3.97
CA ARG A 376 -45.26 10.40 4.37
C ARG A 376 -46.39 11.08 3.60
N HIS A 377 -46.93 10.36 2.61
CA HIS A 377 -48.23 10.66 2.02
C HIS A 377 -49.31 9.97 2.84
#